data_AF-A0ABC8Z0C8-F1
#
_entry.id   AF-A0ABC8Z0C8-F1
#
_cell.length_a   1.000
_cell.length_b   1.000
_cell.length_c   1.000
_cell.angle_alpha   90.00
_cell.angle_beta   90.00
_cell.angle_gamma   90.00
#
_symmetry.space_group_name_H-M   'P 1'
#
loop_
_entity.id
_entity.type
_entity.pdbx_description
1 polymer ?
#
loop_
_entity_poly.entity_id
_entity_poly.type
_entity_poly.pdbx_seq_one_letter_code
_entity_poly.pdbx_strand_id
1 'polypeptide(L)'
;MEMESGSDASERGRAAVGGEGEQQMRRRRSRSAPPGKMLRELTARERRRAEVLLFTWQVVVLAYVDMTEEEVEDEYRRAGKLHRYDPDTELEKRIARLARRWPPPDGFMPKIDEYLKILDDDEREDGDIGQLYQEKDY
;
A
#
# COMPACT_ATOMS: atom_id res chain seq x y z
N MET A 1 66.94 -24.16 -0.47
CA MET A 1 67.20 -22.97 0.46
C MET A 1 66.08 -21.94 0.30
N GLU A 2 64.76 -22.23 0.91
CA GLU A 2 63.74 -21.45 1.66
C GLU A 2 64.29 -20.09 2.11
N MET A 3 63.59 -18.95 1.71
CA MET A 3 62.66 -18.05 2.42
C MET A 3 63.21 -16.61 2.35
N GLU A 4 62.41 -15.67 1.71
CA GLU A 4 61.40 -14.64 2.01
C GLU A 4 62.08 -13.38 2.56
N SER A 5 61.85 -12.26 1.96
CA SER A 5 61.41 -11.09 2.75
C SER A 5 61.08 -9.94 1.80
N GLY A 6 59.73 -9.71 1.53
CA GLY A 6 58.65 -8.79 1.98
C GLY A 6 59.04 -7.32 1.79
N SER A 7 58.21 -6.58 1.04
CA SER A 7 57.15 -5.59 1.37
C SER A 7 57.64 -4.18 1.05
N ASP A 8 56.80 -3.45 0.15
CA ASP A 8 55.66 -2.51 0.11
C ASP A 8 56.12 -1.15 -0.43
N ALA A 9 55.41 -0.63 -1.43
CA ALA A 9 54.35 0.39 -1.51
C ALA A 9 54.61 1.29 -2.72
N SER A 10 53.59 1.43 -3.61
CA SER A 10 52.47 2.35 -3.85
C SER A 10 52.79 3.29 -5.03
N GLU A 11 51.86 3.30 -6.04
CA GLU A 11 50.80 4.24 -6.46
C GLU A 11 50.94 4.53 -7.97
N ARG A 12 49.83 4.25 -8.74
CA ARG A 12 48.82 5.16 -9.30
C ARG A 12 48.86 5.09 -10.83
N GLY A 13 47.75 4.60 -11.41
CA GLY A 13 46.62 5.32 -12.05
C GLY A 13 46.64 5.11 -13.57
N ARG A 14 45.56 4.48 -14.12
CA ARG A 14 44.28 4.54 -14.87
C ARG A 14 44.51 5.09 -16.28
N ALA A 15 43.92 4.47 -17.34
CA ALA A 15 42.75 4.25 -18.23
C ALA A 15 43.00 4.95 -19.57
N ALA A 16 42.68 4.21 -20.71
CA ALA A 16 41.66 4.65 -21.71
C ALA A 16 41.46 3.54 -22.73
N VAL A 17 40.26 2.86 -22.75
CA VAL A 17 39.79 2.55 -24.13
C VAL A 17 38.27 2.44 -24.10
N GLY A 18 37.60 3.52 -24.49
CA GLY A 18 36.35 3.95 -25.15
C GLY A 18 36.11 3.22 -26.48
N GLY A 19 35.06 2.35 -26.61
CA GLY A 19 33.93 2.58 -27.56
C GLY A 19 33.45 1.25 -28.15
N GLU A 20 32.33 0.67 -27.61
CA GLU A 20 31.35 0.06 -28.54
C GLU A 20 30.32 -0.73 -27.72
N GLY A 21 29.22 -0.04 -27.24
CA GLY A 21 28.01 -0.91 -27.18
C GLY A 21 26.75 -0.05 -27.13
N GLU A 22 26.48 0.84 -28.07
CA GLU A 22 25.14 1.28 -28.55
C GLU A 22 24.12 0.14 -28.49
N GLN A 23 23.89 -0.44 -27.26
CA GLN A 23 22.74 -1.02 -26.53
C GLN A 23 21.42 -0.42 -27.03
N GLN A 24 21.09 -0.65 -28.32
CA GLN A 24 19.88 -1.41 -28.72
C GLN A 24 19.05 -1.83 -27.50
N MET A 25 18.40 -0.83 -26.79
CA MET A 25 17.11 -1.26 -26.19
C MET A 25 16.23 -0.02 -25.94
N ARG A 26 15.97 0.84 -26.92
CA ARG A 26 14.64 1.47 -27.07
C ARG A 26 13.56 0.73 -26.27
N ARG A 27 13.70 0.71 -24.92
CA ARG A 27 12.69 0.53 -23.84
C ARG A 27 11.31 0.97 -24.32
N ARG A 28 10.64 0.20 -25.17
CA ARG A 28 9.18 -0.05 -25.15
C ARG A 28 8.51 0.67 -23.99
N ARG A 29 8.38 2.01 -24.03
CA ARG A 29 7.47 2.88 -23.25
C ARG A 29 6.20 2.12 -22.84
N SER A 30 6.41 1.16 -21.90
CA SER A 30 5.32 0.56 -21.11
C SER A 30 4.30 1.63 -20.69
N ARG A 31 3.21 1.86 -21.49
CA ARG A 31 1.90 2.45 -21.10
C ARG A 31 1.64 2.28 -19.60
N SER A 32 2.55 2.83 -18.72
CA SER A 32 2.42 2.76 -17.24
C SER A 32 1.45 3.83 -16.75
N ALA A 33 0.16 3.45 -16.47
CA ALA A 33 -0.76 4.23 -15.63
C ALA A 33 -0.15 5.58 -15.24
N PRO A 34 -0.85 6.72 -15.64
CA PRO A 34 -0.29 8.04 -15.30
C PRO A 34 0.24 8.08 -13.85
N PRO A 35 1.47 8.62 -13.70
CA PRO A 35 2.07 8.79 -12.37
C PRO A 35 1.11 9.53 -11.41
N GLY A 36 0.65 8.82 -10.38
CA GLY A 36 -0.13 9.43 -9.29
C GLY A 36 0.18 10.93 -9.12
N LYS A 37 -0.95 11.71 -8.93
CA LYS A 37 -0.74 13.16 -8.67
C LYS A 37 0.09 13.38 -7.39
N MET A 38 1.12 14.21 -7.55
CA MET A 38 1.89 14.63 -6.34
C MET A 38 1.14 15.73 -5.58
N LEU A 39 1.43 15.79 -4.24
CA LEU A 39 0.73 16.76 -3.38
C LEU A 39 0.78 18.18 -3.98
N ARG A 40 1.90 18.53 -4.70
CA ARG A 40 2.09 19.90 -5.24
C ARG A 40 1.18 20.14 -6.44
N GLU A 41 0.57 19.04 -6.92
CA GLU A 41 -0.26 19.15 -8.15
C GLU A 41 -1.74 19.23 -7.76
N LEU A 42 -1.96 19.31 -6.38
CA LEU A 42 -3.37 19.30 -5.90
C LEU A 42 -3.84 20.75 -5.76
N THR A 43 -5.12 20.93 -6.11
CA THR A 43 -5.72 22.24 -5.75
C THR A 43 -5.71 22.45 -4.23
N ALA A 44 -5.86 23.69 -3.80
CA ALA A 44 -5.85 23.97 -2.34
C ALA A 44 -6.90 23.10 -1.61
N ARG A 45 -8.01 22.99 -2.21
CA ARG A 45 -9.05 22.15 -1.59
C ARG A 45 -8.62 20.67 -1.58
N GLU A 46 -8.13 20.20 -2.65
CA GLU A 46 -7.67 18.78 -2.70
C GLU A 46 -6.52 18.55 -1.71
N ARG A 47 -5.81 19.53 -1.56
CA ARG A 47 -4.67 19.39 -0.63
C ARG A 47 -5.19 19.29 0.81
N ARG A 48 -6.09 20.16 1.13
CA ARG A 48 -6.65 20.06 2.49
C ARG A 48 -7.27 18.67 2.73
N ARG A 49 -8.00 18.18 1.83
CA ARG A 49 -8.58 16.83 1.97
C ARG A 49 -7.50 15.76 2.08
N ALA A 50 -6.49 15.93 1.26
CA ALA A 50 -5.40 14.93 1.31
C ALA A 50 -4.67 15.00 2.67
N GLU A 51 -4.64 16.17 3.15
CA GLU A 51 -3.93 16.30 4.45
C GLU A 51 -4.75 15.66 5.57
N VAL A 52 -6.01 15.90 5.55
CA VAL A 52 -6.86 15.26 6.57
C VAL A 52 -6.76 13.72 6.46
N LEU A 53 -6.84 13.25 5.30
CA LEU A 53 -6.73 11.80 5.12
C LEU A 53 -5.38 11.28 5.62
N LEU A 54 -4.25 11.95 5.26
CA LEU A 54 -2.92 11.45 5.65
C LEU A 54 -2.76 11.51 7.18
N PHE A 55 -3.33 12.64 7.67
CA PHE A 55 -3.18 12.75 9.13
C PHE A 55 -4.00 11.64 9.82
N THR A 56 -5.16 11.45 9.41
CA THR A 56 -6.00 10.41 10.05
C THR A 56 -5.45 9.01 9.77
N TRP A 57 -4.99 8.83 8.59
CA TRP A 57 -4.37 7.53 8.25
C TRP A 57 -3.24 7.22 9.23
N GLN A 58 -2.42 8.22 9.46
CA GLN A 58 -1.30 7.99 10.38
C GLN A 58 -1.81 7.64 11.79
N VAL A 59 -2.79 8.34 12.20
CA VAL A 59 -3.33 8.07 13.55
C VAL A 59 -3.88 6.64 13.61
N VAL A 60 -4.55 6.21 12.62
CA VAL A 60 -5.11 4.84 12.60
C VAL A 60 -3.98 3.81 12.60
N VAL A 61 -2.99 4.05 11.81
CA VAL A 61 -1.91 3.04 11.73
C VAL A 61 -1.17 2.98 13.07
N LEU A 62 -0.99 4.13 13.59
CA LEU A 62 -0.24 4.10 14.86
C LEU A 62 -1.09 3.43 15.95
N ALA A 63 -2.32 3.79 15.96
CA ALA A 63 -3.19 3.12 16.94
C ALA A 63 -3.22 1.60 16.73
N TYR A 64 -3.32 1.16 15.53
CA TYR A 64 -3.38 -0.28 15.25
C TYR A 64 -2.08 -0.98 15.65
N VAL A 65 -0.92 -0.34 15.36
CA VAL A 65 0.37 -0.98 15.68
C VAL A 65 0.50 -1.15 17.20
N ASP A 66 -0.18 -0.26 17.86
CA ASP A 66 -0.09 -0.35 19.34
C ASP A 66 -1.08 -1.37 19.89
N MET A 67 -2.02 -1.82 19.07
CA MET A 67 -3.04 -2.78 19.56
C MET A 67 -2.53 -4.22 19.42
N THR A 68 -2.91 -5.00 20.44
CA THR A 68 -2.63 -6.45 20.29
C THR A 68 -3.73 -7.13 19.46
N GLU A 69 -3.34 -8.28 18.94
CA GLU A 69 -4.33 -9.02 18.15
C GLU A 69 -5.59 -9.34 18.99
N GLU A 70 -5.43 -9.69 20.25
CA GLU A 70 -6.58 -10.00 21.12
C GLU A 70 -7.51 -8.78 21.25
N GLU A 71 -6.88 -7.64 21.38
CA GLU A 71 -7.72 -6.42 21.48
C GLU A 71 -8.53 -6.18 20.20
N VAL A 72 -7.91 -6.44 19.09
CA VAL A 72 -8.68 -6.25 17.83
C VAL A 72 -9.76 -7.33 17.72
N GLU A 73 -9.43 -8.52 18.08
CA GLU A 73 -10.45 -9.59 18.03
C GLU A 73 -11.63 -9.25 18.98
N ASP A 74 -11.25 -8.73 20.13
CA ASP A 74 -12.34 -8.37 21.08
C ASP A 74 -13.24 -7.29 20.47
N GLU A 75 -12.61 -6.35 19.74
CA GLU A 75 -13.44 -5.35 19.02
C GLU A 75 -14.44 -6.01 18.09
N TYR A 76 -13.96 -6.97 17.44
CA TYR A 76 -14.85 -7.63 16.47
C TYR A 76 -15.87 -8.53 17.20
N ARG A 77 -15.43 -9.17 18.24
CA ARG A 77 -16.40 -9.98 19.01
C ARG A 77 -17.53 -9.10 19.54
N ARG A 78 -17.13 -7.92 20.09
CA ARG A 78 -18.16 -7.00 20.61
C ARG A 78 -19.12 -6.54 19.52
N ALA A 79 -18.62 -6.55 18.31
CA ALA A 79 -19.48 -6.10 17.19
C ALA A 79 -20.21 -7.29 16.56
N GLY A 80 -19.99 -8.45 17.13
CA GLY A 80 -20.62 -9.67 16.57
C GLY A 80 -20.11 -10.01 15.17
N LYS A 81 -18.86 -9.53 14.83
CA LYS A 81 -18.37 -9.77 13.45
C LYS A 81 -17.00 -10.45 13.49
N LEU A 82 -16.81 -11.29 14.56
CA LEU A 82 -15.47 -11.91 14.67
C LEU A 82 -15.15 -12.72 13.40
N HIS A 83 -16.19 -13.34 12.74
CA HIS A 83 -15.98 -14.15 11.53
C HIS A 83 -15.40 -13.31 10.39
N ARG A 84 -15.32 -12.03 10.57
CA ARG A 84 -14.80 -11.17 9.48
C ARG A 84 -13.38 -10.70 9.78
N TYR A 85 -13.10 -10.98 10.96
CA TYR A 85 -11.74 -10.54 11.28
C TYR A 85 -10.68 -11.36 10.53
N ASP A 86 -9.89 -10.60 9.78
CA ASP A 86 -8.71 -11.18 9.11
C ASP A 86 -7.49 -10.29 9.38
N PRO A 87 -6.56 -10.89 10.10
CA PRO A 87 -5.41 -10.07 10.51
C PRO A 87 -4.58 -9.61 9.31
N ASP A 88 -4.67 -10.34 8.21
CA ASP A 88 -3.83 -9.97 7.05
C ASP A 88 -4.40 -8.75 6.32
N THR A 89 -5.73 -8.51 6.51
CA THR A 89 -6.30 -7.40 5.70
C THR A 89 -6.94 -6.36 6.61
N GLU A 90 -6.71 -6.55 7.93
CA GLU A 90 -7.49 -5.70 8.86
C GLU A 90 -7.03 -4.24 8.76
N LEU A 91 -5.75 -4.09 8.72
CA LEU A 91 -5.28 -2.69 8.61
C LEU A 91 -5.77 -2.05 7.31
N GLU A 92 -5.73 -2.77 6.19
CA GLU A 92 -6.24 -2.23 4.91
C GLU A 92 -7.74 -1.91 5.00
N LYS A 93 -8.49 -2.73 5.71
CA LYS A 93 -9.93 -2.44 5.84
C LYS A 93 -10.15 -1.16 6.66
N ARG A 94 -9.39 -0.95 7.66
CA ARG A 94 -9.55 0.29 8.45
C ARG A 94 -9.21 1.52 7.62
N ILE A 95 -8.19 1.38 6.85
CA ILE A 95 -7.80 2.51 5.99
C ILE A 95 -8.88 2.74 4.92
N ALA A 96 -9.41 1.64 4.40
CA ALA A 96 -10.47 1.78 3.38
C ALA A 96 -11.70 2.50 3.97
N ARG A 97 -12.01 2.19 5.22
CA ARG A 97 -13.16 2.90 5.83
C ARG A 97 -12.87 4.40 5.93
N LEU A 98 -11.61 4.69 6.24
CA LEU A 98 -11.21 6.11 6.28
C LEU A 98 -11.32 6.76 4.89
N ALA A 99 -10.84 6.08 3.93
CA ALA A 99 -10.85 6.65 2.56
C ALA A 99 -12.28 6.78 2.05
N ARG A 100 -13.18 5.88 2.51
CA ARG A 100 -14.59 6.07 2.11
C ARG A 100 -15.17 7.34 2.73
N ARG A 101 -14.77 7.58 3.99
CA ARG A 101 -15.27 8.79 4.67
C ARG A 101 -14.61 10.05 4.11
N TRP A 102 -13.32 9.92 3.86
CA TRP A 102 -12.57 11.06 3.30
C TRP A 102 -11.83 10.62 2.04
N PRO A 103 -12.54 10.67 0.90
CA PRO A 103 -11.96 10.12 -0.34
C PRO A 103 -10.77 10.96 -0.83
N PRO A 104 -9.72 10.26 -1.17
CA PRO A 104 -8.56 11.01 -1.66
C PRO A 104 -8.80 11.60 -3.06
N PRO A 105 -8.15 12.64 -3.25
CA PRO A 105 -8.21 13.16 -4.62
C PRO A 105 -7.75 12.11 -5.65
N ASP A 106 -8.37 12.28 -6.84
CA ASP A 106 -8.07 11.27 -7.89
C ASP A 106 -6.57 11.21 -8.19
N GLY A 107 -6.07 9.99 -8.17
CA GLY A 107 -4.69 9.79 -8.64
C GLY A 107 -3.66 10.06 -7.53
N PHE A 108 -4.19 10.45 -6.36
CA PHE A 108 -3.26 10.81 -5.26
C PHE A 108 -2.84 9.54 -4.51
N MET A 109 -3.73 8.54 -4.45
CA MET A 109 -3.36 7.28 -3.78
C MET A 109 -3.89 6.11 -4.61
N PRO A 110 -3.11 5.70 -5.49
CA PRO A 110 -3.57 4.69 -6.46
C PRO A 110 -3.88 3.35 -5.78
N LYS A 111 -3.29 3.07 -4.63
CA LYS A 111 -3.52 1.76 -3.99
C LYS A 111 -4.79 1.76 -3.15
N ILE A 112 -5.38 3.00 -3.01
CA ILE A 112 -6.58 3.08 -2.14
C ILE A 112 -7.76 2.35 -2.78
N ASP A 113 -7.73 2.28 -4.11
CA ASP A 113 -8.85 1.57 -4.78
C ASP A 113 -8.81 0.08 -4.43
N GLU A 114 -7.62 -0.43 -4.34
CA GLU A 114 -7.52 -1.86 -3.94
C GLU A 114 -8.06 -2.10 -2.53
N TYR A 115 -7.79 -1.24 -1.64
CA TYR A 115 -8.32 -1.40 -0.27
C TYR A 115 -9.85 -1.28 -0.25
N LEU A 116 -10.34 -0.29 -0.97
CA LEU A 116 -11.81 -0.14 -1.02
C LEU A 116 -12.47 -1.40 -1.56
N LYS A 117 -11.79 -2.02 -2.48
CA LYS A 117 -12.35 -3.28 -3.01
C LYS A 117 -12.39 -4.36 -1.92
N ILE A 118 -11.34 -4.53 -1.15
CA ILE A 118 -11.33 -5.51 -0.03
C ILE A 118 -12.53 -5.25 0.89
N LEU A 119 -12.71 -3.96 1.16
CA LEU A 119 -13.82 -3.61 2.08
C LEU A 119 -15.17 -3.95 1.44
N ASP A 120 -15.33 -3.59 0.20
CA ASP A 120 -16.60 -3.93 -0.49
C ASP A 120 -16.85 -5.44 -0.52
N ASP A 121 -15.80 -6.20 -0.84
CA ASP A 121 -15.97 -7.67 -0.90
C ASP A 121 -16.33 -8.23 0.48
N ASP A 122 -15.72 -7.67 1.47
CA ASP A 122 -16.01 -8.13 2.85
C ASP A 122 -17.46 -7.84 3.24
N GLU A 123 -18.02 -6.70 2.77
CA GLU A 123 -19.41 -6.33 3.13
C GLU A 123 -20.43 -7.11 2.28
N ARG A 124 -20.12 -7.40 1.06
CA ARG A 124 -21.02 -8.19 0.19
C ARG A 124 -21.21 -9.61 0.73
N GLU A 125 -20.30 -10.27 1.30
CA GLU A 125 -20.43 -11.61 1.89
C GLU A 125 -21.54 -11.63 2.96
N ASP A 126 -22.16 -10.62 3.42
CA ASP A 126 -23.29 -10.54 4.39
C ASP A 126 -24.62 -10.26 3.67
N GLY A 127 -24.67 -9.62 2.48
CA GLY A 127 -25.89 -9.30 1.71
C GLY A 127 -26.38 -10.48 0.88
N ASP A 128 -25.61 -11.54 0.75
CA ASP A 128 -26.03 -12.74 -0.03
C ASP A 128 -26.64 -13.79 0.90
N ILE A 129 -26.73 -13.60 2.15
CA ILE A 129 -27.45 -14.55 3.02
C ILE A 129 -28.86 -14.02 3.26
N GLY A 130 -29.30 -12.82 2.80
CA GLY A 130 -30.69 -12.31 2.94
C GLY A 130 -31.49 -12.49 1.66
N GLN A 131 -30.99 -13.09 0.53
CA GLN A 131 -31.85 -13.41 -0.63
C GLN A 131 -31.98 -14.93 -0.79
N LEU A 132 -31.44 -15.72 0.10
CA LEU A 132 -31.61 -17.19 -0.01
C LEU A 132 -32.71 -17.65 0.96
N TYR A 133 -33.39 -16.68 1.66
CA TYR A 133 -34.51 -17.19 2.49
C TYR A 133 -35.81 -16.52 2.06
N GLN A 134 -35.86 -15.81 0.81
CA GLN A 134 -37.20 -15.35 0.40
C GLN A 134 -37.73 -16.23 -0.74
N GLU A 135 -37.31 -17.56 -0.84
CA GLU A 135 -38.10 -18.35 -1.82
C GLU A 135 -38.50 -19.69 -1.21
N LYS A 136 -38.76 -19.67 0.12
CA LYS A 136 -39.46 -20.96 0.41
C LYS A 136 -40.74 -20.67 1.19
N ASP A 137 -41.55 -19.71 0.74
CA ASP A 137 -42.91 -19.91 1.32
C ASP A 137 -43.88 -20.33 0.22
N TYR A 138 -43.88 -21.67 -0.19
CA TYR A 138 -45.07 -22.43 -0.63
C TYR A 138 -46.31 -22.05 0.19
#